data_AF-A0A925Z2I3-F1
#
_entry.id   AF-A0A925Z2I3-F1
#
_cell.length_a   1.000
_cell.length_b   1.000
_cell.length_c   1.000
_cell.angle_alpha   90.00
_cell.angle_beta   90.00
_cell.angle_gamma   90.00
#
_symmetry.space_group_name_H-M   'P 1'
#
loop_
_entity.id
_entity.type
_entity.pdbx_description
1 polymer ?
#
loop_
_entity_poly.entity_id
_entity_poly.type
_entity_poly.pdbx_seq_one_letter_code
_entity_poly.pdbx_strand_id
1 'polypeptide(L)'
;MFTGLPASGQNDGRRGFCVDYANEAVEMQRRNIRLGCGIQGARWHEWWDDHYGWCKDWVGPNHVREHAELRRIELSRCDNRDDGGRERRSEHEQSGRY
;
A
#
# COMPACT_ATOMS: atom_id res chain seq x y z
N MET A 1 48.28 -2.52 11.62
CA MET A 1 47.58 -3.65 10.97
C MET A 1 46.09 -3.41 11.21
N PHE A 2 45.35 -2.94 10.21
CA PHE A 2 43.90 -2.74 10.35
C PHE A 2 43.20 -4.03 9.92
N THR A 3 42.62 -4.76 10.87
CA THR A 3 41.70 -5.86 10.59
C THR A 3 40.39 -5.26 10.09
N GLY A 4 40.16 -5.34 8.77
CA GLY A 4 38.88 -4.99 8.17
C GLY A 4 37.78 -5.91 8.67
N LEU A 5 36.71 -5.34 9.22
CA LEU A 5 35.49 -6.03 9.61
C LEU A 5 34.71 -6.49 8.36
N PRO A 6 34.03 -7.65 8.39
CA PRO A 6 33.27 -8.13 7.25
C PRO A 6 31.99 -7.29 7.07
N ALA A 7 31.89 -6.57 5.97
CA ALA A 7 30.63 -5.98 5.51
C ALA A 7 29.73 -7.10 4.94
N SER A 8 29.07 -7.87 5.80
CA SER A 8 28.23 -9.00 5.35
C SER A 8 26.80 -9.04 5.93
N GLY A 9 26.39 -8.04 6.72
CA GLY A 9 25.03 -8.01 7.32
C GLY A 9 24.00 -7.12 6.63
N GLN A 10 24.38 -6.31 5.65
CA GLN A 10 23.51 -5.25 5.11
C GLN A 10 22.63 -5.73 3.93
N ASN A 11 23.09 -6.75 3.21
CA ASN A 11 22.41 -7.27 2.02
C ASN A 11 21.19 -8.14 2.37
N ASP A 12 21.26 -8.90 3.46
CA ASP A 12 20.13 -9.73 3.91
C ASP A 12 19.02 -8.87 4.53
N GLY A 13 19.40 -7.83 5.28
CA GLY A 13 18.45 -6.85 5.81
C GLY A 13 17.73 -6.07 4.71
N ARG A 14 18.44 -5.66 3.65
CA ARG A 14 17.82 -4.99 2.49
C ARG A 14 16.90 -5.93 1.70
N ARG A 15 17.30 -7.19 1.52
CA ARG A 15 16.47 -8.21 0.86
C ARG A 15 15.17 -8.45 1.63
N GLY A 16 15.23 -8.67 2.93
CA GLY A 16 14.05 -8.84 3.78
C GLY A 16 13.11 -7.64 3.72
N PHE A 17 13.67 -6.43 3.89
CA PHE A 17 12.91 -5.18 3.77
C PHE A 17 12.17 -5.05 2.43
N CYS A 18 12.82 -5.40 1.32
CA CYS A 18 12.18 -5.33 0.00
C CYS A 18 11.13 -6.42 -0.23
N VAL A 19 11.30 -7.61 0.37
CA VAL A 19 10.28 -8.66 0.37
C VAL A 19 9.02 -8.17 1.09
N ASP A 20 9.18 -7.60 2.28
CA ASP A 20 8.07 -7.09 3.08
C ASP A 20 7.31 -5.98 2.34
N TYR A 21 8.06 -5.02 1.78
CA TYR A 21 7.50 -3.94 0.96
C TYR A 21 6.70 -4.48 -0.25
N ALA A 22 7.23 -5.47 -0.97
CA ALA A 22 6.58 -6.01 -2.15
C ALA A 22 5.28 -6.76 -1.79
N ASN A 23 5.28 -7.51 -0.69
CA ASN A 23 4.08 -8.16 -0.16
C ASN A 23 3.01 -7.12 0.21
N GLU A 24 3.39 -6.10 0.98
CA GLU A 24 2.48 -5.03 1.41
C GLU A 24 1.87 -4.30 0.20
N ALA A 25 2.67 -3.99 -0.82
CA ALA A 25 2.20 -3.29 -2.02
C ALA A 25 1.15 -4.11 -2.81
N VAL A 26 1.35 -5.43 -2.94
CA VAL A 26 0.39 -6.33 -3.59
C VAL A 26 -0.90 -6.44 -2.78
N GLU A 27 -0.81 -6.57 -1.45
CA GLU A 27 -1.98 -6.63 -0.57
C GLU A 27 -2.83 -5.35 -0.64
N MET A 28 -2.18 -4.18 -0.67
CA MET A 28 -2.85 -2.90 -0.85
C MET A 28 -3.56 -2.80 -2.20
N GLN A 29 -2.94 -3.28 -3.29
CA GLN A 29 -3.59 -3.29 -4.60
C GLN A 29 -4.79 -4.24 -4.63
N ARG A 30 -4.67 -5.42 -4.03
CA ARG A 30 -5.80 -6.36 -3.89
C ARG A 30 -6.94 -5.74 -3.11
N ARG A 31 -6.63 -4.95 -2.09
CA ARG A 31 -7.62 -4.21 -1.31
C ARG A 31 -8.27 -3.09 -2.12
N ASN A 32 -7.48 -2.29 -2.86
CA ASN A 32 -7.97 -1.28 -3.81
C ASN A 32 -8.98 -1.89 -4.80
N ILE A 33 -8.67 -3.07 -5.37
CA ILE A 33 -9.58 -3.81 -6.27
C ILE A 33 -10.82 -4.31 -5.52
N ARG A 34 -10.65 -4.94 -4.36
CA ARG A 34 -11.76 -5.53 -3.57
C ARG A 34 -12.79 -4.49 -3.14
N LEU A 35 -12.32 -3.32 -2.74
CA LEU A 35 -13.15 -2.21 -2.30
C LEU A 35 -13.68 -1.36 -3.47
N GLY A 36 -13.24 -1.63 -4.71
CA GLY A 36 -13.66 -0.87 -5.88
C GLY A 36 -13.21 0.60 -5.83
N CYS A 37 -12.10 0.90 -5.14
CA CYS A 37 -11.62 2.27 -4.96
C CYS A 37 -11.21 2.94 -6.28
N GLY A 38 -10.81 2.14 -7.27
CA GLY A 38 -10.42 2.62 -8.61
C GLY A 38 -9.11 3.42 -8.63
N ILE A 39 -8.24 3.24 -7.62
CA ILE A 39 -6.95 3.93 -7.57
C ILE A 39 -6.03 3.33 -8.65
N GLN A 40 -5.33 4.18 -9.38
CA GLN A 40 -4.49 3.79 -10.52
C GLN A 40 -3.10 4.45 -10.44
N GLY A 41 -2.19 3.99 -11.29
CA GLY A 41 -0.85 4.54 -11.45
C GLY A 41 0.25 3.49 -11.34
N ALA A 42 1.49 3.88 -11.64
CA ALA A 42 2.63 2.96 -11.71
C ALA A 42 2.93 2.20 -10.40
N ARG A 43 2.39 2.66 -9.26
CA ARG A 43 2.59 2.05 -7.94
C ARG A 43 1.48 1.08 -7.51
N TRP A 44 0.43 0.97 -8.32
CA TRP A 44 -0.83 0.24 -8.05
C TRP A 44 -1.00 -0.92 -9.04
N HIS A 45 -0.25 -2.00 -8.81
CA HIS A 45 -0.33 -3.26 -9.56
C HIS A 45 -0.03 -4.45 -8.64
N GLU A 46 -0.48 -5.65 -9.02
CA GLU A 46 -0.30 -6.88 -8.23
C GLU A 46 1.01 -7.62 -8.54
N TRP A 47 1.88 -7.04 -9.36
CA TRP A 47 3.16 -7.66 -9.75
C TRP A 47 4.20 -7.49 -8.65
N TRP A 48 4.45 -8.57 -7.93
CA TRP A 48 5.41 -8.61 -6.81
C TRP A 48 6.84 -8.31 -7.25
N ASP A 49 7.30 -8.90 -8.36
CA ASP A 49 8.67 -8.76 -8.86
C ASP A 49 9.03 -7.32 -9.18
N ASP A 50 8.08 -6.53 -9.68
CA ASP A 50 8.27 -5.12 -9.99
C ASP A 50 8.44 -4.28 -8.71
N HIS A 51 7.62 -4.54 -7.68
CA HIS A 51 7.78 -3.86 -6.37
C HIS A 51 9.11 -4.23 -5.72
N TYR A 52 9.48 -5.51 -5.78
CA TYR A 52 10.74 -6.02 -5.24
C TYR A 52 11.95 -5.46 -5.98
N GLY A 53 11.92 -5.45 -7.32
CA GLY A 53 12.94 -4.87 -8.19
C GLY A 53 13.13 -3.39 -7.91
N TRP A 54 12.05 -2.62 -7.89
CA TRP A 54 12.10 -1.18 -7.57
C TRP A 54 12.76 -0.90 -6.21
N CYS A 55 12.37 -1.64 -5.16
CA CYS A 55 12.95 -1.47 -3.83
C CYS A 55 14.45 -1.78 -3.79
N LYS A 56 14.87 -2.86 -4.46
CA LYS A 56 16.28 -3.23 -4.52
C LYS A 56 17.11 -2.19 -5.26
N ASP A 57 16.63 -1.78 -6.44
CA ASP A 57 17.46 -1.16 -7.45
C ASP A 57 17.56 0.37 -7.29
N TRP A 58 16.48 1.04 -6.85
CA TRP A 58 16.36 2.49 -7.12
C TRP A 58 16.28 3.41 -5.91
N VAL A 59 16.16 2.89 -4.69
CA VAL A 59 15.75 3.76 -3.58
C VAL A 59 16.38 3.38 -2.25
N GLY A 60 16.88 4.40 -1.53
CA GLY A 60 17.20 4.26 -0.12
C GLY A 60 15.93 3.96 0.69
N PRO A 61 16.07 3.40 1.91
CA PRO A 61 14.93 2.95 2.72
C PRO A 61 13.88 4.03 2.99
N ASN A 62 14.26 5.32 3.00
CA ASN A 62 13.34 6.42 3.23
C ASN A 62 12.30 6.57 2.10
N HIS A 63 12.71 6.47 0.84
CA HIS A 63 11.79 6.58 -0.29
C HIS A 63 10.82 5.38 -0.37
N VAL A 64 11.30 4.18 -0.04
CA VAL A 64 10.43 2.99 0.01
C VAL A 64 9.34 3.16 1.06
N ARG A 65 9.70 3.68 2.25
CA ARG A 65 8.73 4.00 3.31
C ARG A 65 7.76 5.09 2.90
N GLU A 66 8.24 6.16 2.26
CA GLU A 66 7.41 7.25 1.75
C GLU A 66 6.37 6.74 0.73
N HIS A 67 6.80 5.91 -0.23
CA HIS A 67 5.88 5.32 -1.21
C HIS A 67 4.86 4.37 -0.58
N ALA A 68 5.27 3.58 0.41
CA ALA A 68 4.36 2.75 1.19
C ALA A 68 3.33 3.62 1.93
N GLU A 69 3.77 4.72 2.56
CA GLU A 69 2.88 5.62 3.28
C GLU A 69 1.88 6.33 2.35
N LEU A 70 2.33 6.78 1.19
CA LEU A 70 1.43 7.34 0.18
C LEU A 70 0.36 6.34 -0.27
N ARG A 71 0.64 5.02 -0.28
CA ARG A 71 -0.42 4.02 -0.57
C ARG A 71 -1.40 3.92 0.59
N ARG A 72 -0.92 3.90 1.83
CA ARG A 72 -1.76 3.85 3.03
C ARG A 72 -2.71 5.03 3.09
N ILE A 73 -2.23 6.25 2.80
CA ILE A 73 -3.05 7.47 2.79
C ILE A 73 -4.12 7.44 1.68
N GLU A 74 -3.76 7.01 0.46
CA GLU A 74 -4.75 6.91 -0.63
C GLU A 74 -5.80 5.84 -0.36
N LEU A 75 -5.37 4.69 0.17
CA LEU A 75 -6.27 3.58 0.47
C LEU A 75 -7.18 3.89 1.66
N SER A 76 -6.70 4.58 2.69
CA SER A 76 -7.53 4.95 3.86
C SER A 76 -8.67 5.89 3.48
N ARG A 77 -8.44 6.80 2.52
CA ARG A 77 -9.49 7.69 1.99
C ARG A 77 -10.59 6.91 1.27
N CYS A 78 -10.27 5.77 0.68
CA CYS A 78 -11.26 4.89 0.10
C CYS A 78 -11.97 4.05 1.17
N ASP A 79 -11.20 3.42 2.06
CA ASP A 79 -11.69 2.50 3.08
C ASP A 79 -12.65 3.15 4.08
N ASN A 80 -12.43 4.41 4.43
CA ASN A 80 -13.35 5.19 5.25
C ASN A 80 -14.73 5.41 4.58
N ARG A 81 -14.91 5.00 3.31
CA ARG A 81 -16.21 4.96 2.63
C ARG A 81 -16.90 3.59 2.77
N ASP A 82 -16.16 2.53 3.10
CA ASP A 82 -16.68 1.17 3.28
C ASP A 82 -17.16 0.91 4.72
N ASP A 83 -16.62 1.60 5.73
CA ASP A 83 -17.19 1.65 7.09
C ASP A 83 -18.52 2.44 7.17
N GLY A 84 -18.89 3.17 6.11
CA GLY A 84 -20.16 3.90 5.98
C GLY A 84 -21.15 3.30 4.96
N GLY A 85 -20.84 2.14 4.39
CA GLY A 85 -21.48 1.63 3.18
C GLY A 85 -22.60 0.59 3.36
N ARG A 86 -22.99 0.26 4.60
CA ARG A 86 -24.11 -0.67 4.86
C ARG A 86 -25.01 -0.25 6.03
N GLU A 87 -25.42 1.02 6.10
CA GLU A 87 -26.64 1.40 6.83
C GLU A 87 -27.58 2.23 5.93
N ARG A 88 -28.48 1.48 5.30
CA ARG A 88 -29.83 1.81 4.81
C ARG A 88 -30.13 3.24 4.32
N ARG A 89 -30.30 3.30 3.00
CA ARG A 89 -31.29 4.11 2.27
C ARG A 89 -32.71 4.01 2.91
N SER A 90 -33.45 5.13 2.86
CA SER A 90 -34.88 5.37 3.23
C SER A 90 -35.05 5.69 4.72
N GLU A 91 -35.36 6.90 5.16
CA GLU A 91 -36.63 7.61 4.94
C GLU A 91 -36.42 9.13 4.79
N HIS A 92 -36.53 9.64 3.56
CA HIS A 92 -36.77 11.06 3.30
C HIS A 92 -38.01 11.16 2.39
N GLU A 93 -39.14 10.63 2.85
CA GLU A 93 -40.43 10.88 2.20
C GLU A 93 -41.60 10.64 3.16
N GLN A 94 -41.85 11.61 4.04
CA GLN A 94 -43.19 11.82 4.58
C GLN A 94 -43.40 13.29 4.99
N SER A 95 -43.33 14.17 4.00
CA SER A 95 -44.16 15.38 4.00
C SER A 95 -45.36 15.11 3.10
N GLY A 96 -46.55 14.96 3.70
CA GLY A 96 -47.77 14.91 2.91
C GLY A 96 -49.00 14.54 3.73
N ARG A 97 -49.78 15.57 4.09
CA ARG A 97 -51.26 15.60 4.24
C ARG A 97 -51.85 14.60 5.25
N TYR A 98 -52.54 15.02 6.32
CA TYR A 98 -53.65 15.96 6.43
C TYR A 98 -53.69 16.53 7.86
#